data_AF-A0A3D3FJ25-F1
#
_entry.id   AF-A0A3D3FJ25-F1
#
_cell.length_a   1.000
_cell.length_b   1.000
_cell.length_c   1.000
_cell.angle_alpha   90.00
_cell.angle_beta   90.00
_cell.angle_gamma   90.00
#
_symmetry.space_group_name_H-M   'P 1'
#
loop_
_entity.id
_entity.type
_entity.pdbx_description
1 polymer ?
#
loop_
_entity_poly.entity_id
_entity_poly.type
_entity_poly.pdbx_seq_one_letter_code
_entity_poly.pdbx_strand_id
1 'polypeptide(L)'
;MRKTGRYPISGGADVLFGEEHGEVVIRNISNPYESWSGSVQAALAKEDGQSGALEWIRQKGRLSCLIDDLTASEKPIWDFPRTWEQICSGHNPADELYGPNSKRDKAGDFRIILASLQGTPKARIAHGVRVFTDRLRSWEEFLELDSGTVELWFLLMDAAEAATEKESHAELMVPASVTNDEDDRDVNLNVKNHYSPIGNLAGVFIAILPNLNVDPNPFIEGGSLFRMRARLLACTGPARNIVQFRFSEQLSYLLLADPAWTNGTLIDPLRSGATAFRDLWVALSYRPIFKNTLESIGDAIIDRCSDPLLSRQVRENLVLSVVVECLRAYHENHRQPAISKSRVVQMLRSLDDEARARAAEVLARFIREVSDHESGPDLTISAESLVDASVMPFLAELWPKERSLSTPEVAKALADLPAASRGRFAHADRPVFPYELGEALSQIDPSLEDDPRFLRLSMLMHRG
;
A
#
# COMPACT_ATOMS: atom_id res chain seq x y z
N MET A 1 59.25 -43.06 -19.20
CA MET A 1 58.83 -43.69 -17.92
C MET A 1 57.82 -42.79 -17.22
N ARG A 2 56.52 -43.15 -17.28
CA ARG A 2 55.54 -43.00 -16.20
C ARG A 2 54.26 -43.74 -16.62
N LYS A 3 53.71 -44.47 -15.66
CA LYS A 3 52.79 -45.59 -15.82
C LYS A 3 51.37 -45.14 -16.18
N THR A 4 50.75 -45.92 -17.03
CA THR A 4 49.32 -45.99 -17.31
C THR A 4 48.57 -46.69 -16.16
N GLY A 5 47.36 -46.23 -15.86
CA GLY A 5 46.35 -46.94 -15.07
C GLY A 5 44.98 -46.64 -15.67
N ARG A 6 44.30 -47.68 -16.19
CA ARG A 6 42.92 -47.66 -16.68
C ARG A 6 41.99 -48.20 -15.59
N TYR A 7 40.77 -47.66 -15.53
CA TYR A 7 39.55 -48.42 -15.25
C TYR A 7 38.44 -47.99 -16.24
N PRO A 8 37.51 -48.90 -16.60
CA PRO A 8 36.68 -48.78 -17.81
C PRO A 8 35.32 -48.16 -17.49
N ILE A 9 34.79 -47.37 -18.44
CA ILE A 9 33.35 -47.14 -18.57
C ILE A 9 32.94 -47.78 -19.89
N SER A 10 32.23 -48.90 -19.76
CA SER A 10 31.47 -49.54 -20.82
C SER A 10 30.17 -48.76 -21.01
N GLY A 11 29.91 -48.27 -22.22
CA GLY A 11 28.61 -47.67 -22.54
C GLY A 11 28.59 -46.80 -23.78
N GLY A 12 29.09 -47.35 -24.90
CA GLY A 12 28.84 -46.97 -26.30
C GLY A 12 28.38 -45.55 -26.65
N ALA A 13 29.31 -44.74 -27.15
CA ALA A 13 29.04 -43.88 -28.30
C ALA A 13 30.33 -43.79 -29.14
N ASP A 14 30.28 -44.35 -30.34
CA ASP A 14 31.33 -44.16 -31.36
C ASP A 14 31.31 -42.70 -31.81
N VAL A 15 32.43 -42.00 -31.63
CA VAL A 15 32.65 -40.67 -32.23
C VAL A 15 33.44 -40.89 -33.52
N LEU A 16 32.76 -40.88 -34.65
CA LEU A 16 33.38 -40.70 -35.96
C LEU A 16 33.53 -39.20 -36.21
N PHE A 17 34.76 -38.72 -36.22
CA PHE A 17 35.09 -37.42 -36.81
C PHE A 17 35.11 -37.57 -38.33
N GLY A 18 34.18 -36.91 -39.01
CA GLY A 18 34.28 -36.58 -40.42
C GLY A 18 34.19 -35.06 -40.56
N GLU A 19 35.29 -34.44 -40.95
CA GLU A 19 35.30 -33.08 -41.47
C GLU A 19 34.59 -33.09 -42.83
N GLU A 20 33.44 -32.43 -42.92
CA GLU A 20 33.06 -31.49 -43.98
C GLU A 20 31.55 -31.21 -43.91
N HIS A 21 31.22 -29.92 -43.95
CA HIS A 21 29.88 -29.31 -43.93
C HIS A 21 29.11 -29.37 -42.60
N GLY A 22 29.08 -28.21 -41.94
CA GLY A 22 28.28 -27.94 -40.75
C GLY A 22 26.79 -27.99 -41.04
N GLU A 23 26.16 -29.05 -40.57
CA GLU A 23 24.77 -29.07 -40.12
C GLU A 23 24.73 -29.95 -38.86
N VAL A 24 24.49 -29.33 -37.70
CA VAL A 24 24.18 -30.06 -36.48
C VAL A 24 22.74 -30.55 -36.61
N VAL A 25 22.58 -31.75 -37.20
CA VAL A 25 21.31 -32.47 -37.13
C VAL A 25 21.16 -33.00 -35.70
N ILE A 26 20.50 -32.24 -34.84
CA ILE A 26 20.00 -32.74 -33.57
C ILE A 26 18.93 -33.78 -33.92
N ARG A 27 19.28 -35.07 -33.78
CA ARG A 27 18.29 -36.14 -33.88
C ARG A 27 17.23 -35.91 -32.82
N ASN A 28 15.99 -35.73 -33.31
CA ASN A 28 14.74 -35.71 -32.56
C ASN A 28 14.78 -36.71 -31.39
N ILE A 29 15.03 -36.19 -30.19
CA ILE A 29 14.52 -36.79 -28.96
C ILE A 29 13.02 -36.56 -29.05
N SER A 30 12.24 -37.64 -29.10
CA SER A 30 10.78 -37.67 -29.17
C SER A 30 10.17 -36.46 -28.48
N ASN A 31 9.63 -35.52 -29.25
CA ASN A 31 9.19 -34.24 -28.74
C ASN A 31 7.97 -34.49 -27.81
N PRO A 32 8.08 -34.32 -26.47
CA PRO A 32 7.01 -34.69 -25.53
C PRO A 32 5.76 -33.80 -25.65
N TYR A 33 5.77 -32.84 -26.59
CA TYR A 33 4.72 -31.85 -26.82
C TYR A 33 3.72 -32.23 -27.93
N GLU A 34 3.85 -33.38 -28.62
CA GLU A 34 2.97 -33.75 -29.75
C GLU A 34 1.47 -33.88 -29.42
N SER A 35 1.09 -33.93 -28.14
CA SER A 35 -0.32 -34.09 -27.71
C SER A 35 -1.06 -32.78 -27.41
N TRP A 36 -0.48 -31.60 -27.65
CA TRP A 36 -1.09 -30.31 -27.27
C TRP A 36 -1.39 -29.42 -28.47
N SER A 37 -2.37 -28.53 -28.31
CA SER A 37 -2.74 -27.55 -29.32
C SER A 37 -1.58 -26.59 -29.62
N GLY A 38 -1.61 -25.99 -30.83
CA GLY A 38 -0.52 -25.15 -31.34
C GLY A 38 -0.21 -23.91 -30.49
N SER A 39 -1.10 -23.49 -29.60
CA SER A 39 -0.92 -22.32 -28.72
C SER A 39 0.07 -22.57 -27.59
N VAL A 40 -0.04 -23.71 -26.88
CA VAL A 40 0.91 -24.10 -25.82
C VAL A 40 2.27 -24.41 -26.42
N GLN A 41 2.30 -25.08 -27.58
CA GLN A 41 3.54 -25.29 -28.33
C GLN A 41 4.15 -23.95 -28.79
N ALA A 42 3.37 -22.98 -29.27
CA ALA A 42 3.88 -21.67 -29.68
C ALA A 42 4.41 -20.83 -28.50
N ALA A 43 3.78 -20.93 -27.32
CA ALA A 43 4.29 -20.30 -26.12
C ALA A 43 5.62 -20.92 -25.66
N LEU A 44 5.77 -22.25 -25.81
CA LEU A 44 6.96 -23.00 -25.42
C LEU A 44 8.10 -22.96 -26.45
N ALA A 45 7.80 -22.89 -27.74
CA ALA A 45 8.77 -23.06 -28.84
C ALA A 45 9.60 -21.82 -29.16
N LYS A 46 9.33 -20.65 -28.56
CA LYS A 46 10.23 -19.50 -28.65
C LYS A 46 11.38 -19.69 -27.66
N GLU A 47 12.32 -20.57 -28.01
CA GLU A 47 13.45 -20.99 -27.16
C GLU A 47 14.50 -19.89 -26.89
N ASP A 48 14.41 -18.70 -27.49
CA ASP A 48 15.43 -17.65 -27.34
C ASP A 48 15.15 -16.59 -26.26
N GLY A 49 14.12 -16.76 -25.41
CA GLY A 49 14.03 -15.98 -24.16
C GLY A 49 12.66 -15.88 -23.52
N GLN A 50 12.62 -15.71 -22.19
CA GLN A 50 11.41 -15.48 -21.39
C GLN A 50 10.48 -14.40 -22.00
N SER A 51 11.06 -13.41 -22.67
CA SER A 51 10.35 -12.32 -23.34
C SER A 51 9.44 -12.79 -24.48
N GLY A 52 9.81 -13.83 -25.23
CA GLY A 52 9.06 -14.26 -26.43
C GLY A 52 7.71 -14.91 -26.12
N ALA A 53 7.66 -15.70 -25.06
CA ALA A 53 6.45 -16.37 -24.57
C ALA A 53 5.52 -15.39 -23.86
N LEU A 54 6.07 -14.53 -22.98
CA LEU A 54 5.31 -13.45 -22.34
C LEU A 54 4.71 -12.50 -23.38
N GLU A 55 5.48 -12.12 -24.40
CA GLU A 55 4.99 -11.27 -25.49
C GLU A 55 3.88 -11.95 -26.29
N TRP A 56 3.95 -13.27 -26.49
CA TRP A 56 2.87 -14.01 -27.13
C TRP A 56 1.60 -14.08 -26.27
N ILE A 57 1.73 -14.32 -24.96
CA ILE A 57 0.60 -14.32 -24.01
C ILE A 57 -0.08 -12.96 -23.98
N ARG A 58 0.72 -11.88 -24.07
CA ARG A 58 0.27 -10.48 -24.14
C ARG A 58 -0.36 -10.09 -25.48
N GLN A 59 -0.42 -10.98 -26.47
CA GLN A 59 -1.21 -10.70 -27.66
C GLN A 59 -2.70 -10.88 -27.35
N LYS A 60 -3.52 -9.95 -27.84
CA LYS A 60 -4.98 -9.94 -27.65
C LYS A 60 -5.59 -11.31 -27.95
N GLY A 61 -6.31 -11.87 -26.98
CA GLY A 61 -7.00 -13.16 -27.10
C GLY A 61 -6.15 -14.42 -26.99
N ARG A 62 -4.80 -14.34 -26.98
CA ARG A 62 -3.94 -15.52 -26.83
C ARG A 62 -4.03 -16.16 -25.46
N LEU A 63 -4.12 -15.33 -24.43
CA LEU A 63 -4.36 -15.77 -23.07
C LEU A 63 -5.66 -16.58 -22.94
N SER A 64 -6.73 -16.15 -23.59
CA SER A 64 -8.01 -16.86 -23.61
C SER A 64 -7.84 -18.26 -24.20
N CYS A 65 -7.16 -18.38 -25.35
CA CYS A 65 -6.84 -19.67 -25.96
C CYS A 65 -6.03 -20.54 -25.01
N LEU A 66 -5.02 -19.96 -24.35
CA LEU A 66 -4.17 -20.68 -23.42
C LEU A 66 -4.97 -21.22 -22.23
N ILE A 67 -5.87 -20.46 -21.63
CA ILE A 67 -6.75 -20.94 -20.55
C ILE A 67 -7.65 -22.08 -21.06
N ASP A 68 -8.21 -21.96 -22.26
CA ASP A 68 -9.05 -22.99 -22.86
C ASP A 68 -8.25 -24.29 -23.09
N ASP A 69 -7.03 -24.17 -23.61
CA ASP A 69 -6.11 -25.28 -23.84
C ASP A 69 -5.69 -25.97 -22.54
N LEU A 70 -5.44 -25.19 -21.49
CA LEU A 70 -5.11 -25.70 -20.16
C LEU A 70 -6.29 -26.45 -19.54
N THR A 71 -7.50 -25.94 -19.74
CA THR A 71 -8.73 -26.57 -19.25
C THR A 71 -9.03 -27.87 -20.00
N ALA A 72 -8.68 -27.93 -21.28
CA ALA A 72 -8.88 -29.10 -22.13
C ALA A 72 -7.80 -30.19 -21.93
N SER A 73 -6.69 -29.88 -21.26
CA SER A 73 -5.59 -30.83 -21.10
C SER A 73 -5.83 -31.86 -20.01
N GLU A 74 -5.49 -33.11 -20.30
CA GLU A 74 -5.48 -34.20 -19.31
C GLU A 74 -4.27 -34.12 -18.36
N LYS A 75 -3.20 -33.43 -18.77
CA LYS A 75 -2.01 -33.28 -17.94
C LYS A 75 -2.17 -32.06 -17.04
N PRO A 76 -1.77 -32.17 -15.78
CA PRO A 76 -1.88 -31.04 -14.89
C PRO A 76 -0.94 -29.91 -15.26
N ILE A 77 -1.40 -28.68 -15.03
CA ILE A 77 -0.70 -27.43 -15.38
C ILE A 77 0.70 -27.34 -14.79
N TRP A 78 0.90 -27.92 -13.60
CA TRP A 78 2.12 -27.83 -12.83
C TRP A 78 3.25 -28.74 -13.34
N ASP A 79 3.00 -29.56 -14.36
CA ASP A 79 4.06 -30.26 -15.09
C ASP A 79 4.90 -29.30 -15.95
N PHE A 80 4.44 -28.05 -16.14
CA PHE A 80 5.09 -27.00 -16.92
C PHE A 80 5.35 -25.74 -16.09
N PRO A 81 6.22 -25.79 -15.07
CA PRO A 81 6.39 -24.72 -14.09
C PRO A 81 6.76 -23.37 -14.72
N ARG A 82 7.59 -23.36 -15.76
CA ARG A 82 7.98 -22.11 -16.47
C ARG A 82 6.82 -21.46 -17.21
N THR A 83 6.01 -22.26 -17.93
CA THR A 83 4.81 -21.76 -18.60
C THR A 83 3.84 -21.20 -17.59
N TRP A 84 3.68 -21.90 -16.47
CA TRP A 84 2.82 -21.47 -15.40
C TRP A 84 3.29 -20.16 -14.76
N GLU A 85 4.60 -20.03 -14.49
CA GLU A 85 5.20 -18.77 -14.03
C GLU A 85 4.95 -17.62 -15.01
N GLN A 86 5.11 -17.87 -16.32
CA GLN A 86 4.86 -16.87 -17.36
C GLN A 86 3.38 -16.48 -17.48
N ILE A 87 2.45 -17.45 -17.38
CA ILE A 87 1.01 -17.20 -17.36
C ILE A 87 0.66 -16.31 -16.18
N CYS A 88 1.13 -16.68 -14.99
CA CYS A 88 0.84 -15.92 -13.79
C CYS A 88 1.53 -14.53 -13.78
N SER A 89 2.69 -14.38 -14.43
CA SER A 89 3.40 -13.08 -14.52
C SER A 89 2.89 -12.17 -15.64
N GLY A 90 2.37 -12.75 -16.73
CA GLY A 90 1.99 -12.02 -17.94
C GLY A 90 0.51 -11.66 -18.05
N HIS A 91 -0.31 -12.18 -17.14
CA HIS A 91 -1.76 -11.98 -17.13
C HIS A 91 -2.12 -11.05 -15.96
N ASN A 92 -2.84 -9.96 -16.19
CA ASN A 92 -3.57 -9.20 -15.16
C ASN A 92 -5.07 -9.18 -15.52
N PRO A 93 -6.02 -9.47 -14.61
CA PRO A 93 -7.45 -9.39 -14.92
C PRO A 93 -7.90 -7.98 -15.35
N ALA A 94 -7.16 -6.93 -14.95
CA ALA A 94 -7.38 -5.57 -15.42
C ALA A 94 -6.90 -5.33 -16.87
N ASP A 95 -6.14 -6.26 -17.45
CA ASP A 95 -5.53 -6.04 -18.76
C ASP A 95 -6.57 -6.02 -19.90
N GLU A 96 -6.33 -5.10 -20.84
CA GLU A 96 -6.93 -5.07 -22.17
C GLU A 96 -6.61 -6.31 -23.02
N LEU A 97 -5.84 -7.27 -22.49
CA LEU A 97 -5.52 -8.55 -23.12
C LEU A 97 -6.76 -9.40 -23.42
N TYR A 98 -7.80 -9.24 -22.59
CA TYR A 98 -9.14 -9.76 -22.86
C TYR A 98 -9.81 -9.03 -24.03
N GLY A 99 -9.41 -7.78 -24.28
CA GLY A 99 -9.96 -6.80 -25.22
C GLY A 99 -10.92 -5.82 -24.53
N PRO A 100 -10.93 -4.52 -24.89
CA PRO A 100 -12.06 -3.66 -24.56
C PRO A 100 -13.32 -4.28 -25.18
N ASN A 101 -14.34 -4.56 -24.35
CA ASN A 101 -15.57 -5.29 -24.69
C ASN A 101 -15.46 -6.83 -24.76
N SER A 102 -14.48 -7.45 -24.11
CA SER A 102 -14.49 -8.91 -23.97
C SER A 102 -15.75 -9.38 -23.24
N LYS A 103 -16.52 -10.29 -23.85
CA LYS A 103 -17.64 -10.99 -23.21
C LYS A 103 -17.18 -12.19 -22.38
N ARG A 104 -15.88 -12.43 -22.27
CA ARG A 104 -15.32 -13.58 -21.56
C ARG A 104 -15.60 -13.44 -20.07
N ASP A 105 -16.03 -14.54 -19.46
CA ASP A 105 -16.29 -14.61 -18.03
C ASP A 105 -14.96 -14.65 -17.26
N LYS A 106 -14.46 -13.47 -16.87
CA LYS A 106 -13.23 -13.32 -16.09
C LYS A 106 -13.31 -14.06 -14.75
N ALA A 107 -14.48 -14.06 -14.10
CA ALA A 107 -14.69 -14.79 -12.85
C ALA A 107 -14.69 -16.31 -13.07
N GLY A 108 -15.19 -16.77 -14.23
CA GLY A 108 -15.05 -18.15 -14.69
C GLY A 108 -13.58 -18.57 -14.88
N ASP A 109 -12.81 -17.76 -15.61
CA ASP A 109 -11.37 -17.98 -15.80
C ASP A 109 -10.62 -18.02 -14.45
N PHE A 110 -10.96 -17.10 -13.54
CA PHE A 110 -10.39 -17.07 -12.20
C PHE A 110 -10.61 -18.39 -11.46
N ARG A 111 -11.85 -18.90 -11.44
CA ARG A 111 -12.21 -20.17 -10.78
C ARG A 111 -11.45 -21.36 -11.39
N ILE A 112 -11.25 -21.39 -12.70
CA ILE A 112 -10.47 -22.43 -13.37
C ILE A 112 -9.00 -22.40 -12.92
N ILE A 113 -8.40 -21.21 -12.88
CA ILE A 113 -7.03 -21.00 -12.42
C ILE A 113 -6.90 -21.40 -10.94
N LEU A 114 -7.86 -21.01 -10.10
CA LEU A 114 -7.90 -21.32 -8.68
C LEU A 114 -7.96 -22.84 -8.43
N ALA A 115 -8.85 -23.54 -9.13
CA ALA A 115 -8.97 -25.00 -9.04
C ALA A 115 -7.68 -25.70 -9.47
N SER A 116 -7.00 -25.17 -10.51
CA SER A 116 -5.71 -25.68 -10.95
C SER A 116 -4.61 -25.48 -9.91
N LEU A 117 -4.61 -24.35 -9.19
CA LEU A 117 -3.66 -24.09 -8.11
C LEU A 117 -3.87 -25.01 -6.90
N GLN A 118 -5.11 -25.31 -6.54
CA GLN A 118 -5.42 -26.23 -5.43
C GLN A 118 -4.89 -27.65 -5.66
N GLY A 119 -4.87 -28.12 -6.90
CA GLY A 119 -4.30 -29.42 -7.26
C GLY A 119 -2.77 -29.45 -7.28
N THR A 120 -2.10 -28.29 -7.18
CA THR A 120 -0.65 -28.20 -7.35
C THR A 120 0.10 -28.84 -6.17
N PRO A 121 1.07 -29.75 -6.42
CA PRO A 121 1.86 -30.35 -5.36
C PRO A 121 2.60 -29.30 -4.53
N LYS A 122 2.67 -29.48 -3.20
CA LYS A 122 3.33 -28.54 -2.27
C LYS A 122 4.76 -28.16 -2.68
N ALA A 123 5.53 -29.11 -3.21
CA ALA A 123 6.89 -28.85 -3.68
C ALA A 123 6.94 -27.86 -4.86
N ARG A 124 5.94 -27.88 -5.74
CA ARG A 124 5.80 -26.92 -6.84
C ARG A 124 5.31 -25.56 -6.33
N ILE A 125 4.43 -25.56 -5.34
CA ILE A 125 4.01 -24.34 -4.64
C ILE A 125 5.20 -23.61 -4.04
N ALA A 126 6.07 -24.32 -3.32
CA ALA A 126 7.27 -23.70 -2.74
C ALA A 126 8.19 -23.06 -3.78
N HIS A 127 8.26 -23.62 -5.00
CA HIS A 127 9.06 -23.05 -6.10
C HIS A 127 8.43 -21.79 -6.70
N GLY A 128 7.11 -21.81 -6.92
CA GLY A 128 6.37 -20.74 -7.58
C GLY A 128 5.64 -19.76 -6.65
N VAL A 129 5.86 -19.83 -5.33
CA VAL A 129 5.01 -19.15 -4.35
C VAL A 129 4.92 -17.64 -4.57
N ARG A 130 6.03 -16.99 -4.95
CA ARG A 130 6.03 -15.56 -5.25
C ARG A 130 5.02 -15.23 -6.34
N VAL A 131 5.14 -15.93 -7.46
CA VAL A 131 4.25 -15.78 -8.61
C VAL A 131 2.79 -16.11 -8.26
N PHE A 132 2.54 -17.12 -7.43
CA PHE A 132 1.17 -17.48 -7.02
C PHE A 132 0.54 -16.45 -6.08
N THR A 133 1.30 -15.93 -5.12
CA THR A 133 0.81 -14.91 -4.19
C THR A 133 0.60 -13.56 -4.88
N ASP A 134 1.54 -13.14 -5.75
CA ASP A 134 1.37 -11.98 -6.65
C ASP A 134 0.10 -12.14 -7.49
N ARG A 135 -0.12 -13.37 -7.99
CA ARG A 135 -1.30 -13.65 -8.80
C ARG A 135 -2.57 -13.53 -7.98
N LEU A 136 -2.67 -14.23 -6.86
CA LEU A 136 -3.87 -14.20 -6.02
C LEU A 136 -4.25 -12.77 -5.63
N ARG A 137 -3.25 -11.91 -5.35
CA ARG A 137 -3.46 -10.49 -5.09
C ARG A 137 -3.98 -9.71 -6.30
N SER A 138 -3.45 -9.93 -7.50
CA SER A 138 -3.92 -9.21 -8.69
C SER A 138 -5.37 -9.54 -9.10
N TRP A 139 -5.98 -10.57 -8.52
CA TRP A 139 -7.40 -10.89 -8.68
C TRP A 139 -8.26 -10.46 -7.48
N GLU A 140 -7.80 -9.55 -6.63
CA GLU A 140 -8.50 -9.19 -5.40
C GLU A 140 -9.98 -8.80 -5.60
N GLU A 141 -10.33 -8.17 -6.71
CA GLU A 141 -11.71 -7.80 -7.08
C GLU A 141 -12.65 -8.99 -7.35
N PHE A 142 -12.08 -10.16 -7.67
CA PHE A 142 -12.82 -11.39 -8.00
C PHE A 142 -12.77 -12.42 -6.87
N LEU A 143 -12.12 -12.09 -5.75
CA LEU A 143 -12.03 -12.99 -4.61
C LEU A 143 -13.36 -13.05 -3.88
N GLU A 144 -13.90 -14.26 -3.77
CA GLU A 144 -15.02 -14.56 -2.89
C GLU A 144 -14.51 -15.34 -1.68
N LEU A 145 -15.14 -15.13 -0.52
CA LEU A 145 -14.81 -15.88 0.69
C LEU A 145 -15.46 -17.28 0.64
N ASP A 146 -15.03 -18.12 -0.29
CA ASP A 146 -15.44 -19.51 -0.43
C ASP A 146 -14.40 -20.49 0.16
N SER A 147 -14.80 -21.74 0.38
CA SER A 147 -13.92 -22.75 0.98
C SER A 147 -12.66 -22.99 0.15
N GLY A 148 -12.75 -22.94 -1.18
CA GLY A 148 -11.65 -23.17 -2.08
C GLY A 148 -10.62 -22.04 -2.04
N THR A 149 -11.06 -20.78 -2.07
CA THR A 149 -10.15 -19.63 -1.95
C THR A 149 -9.40 -19.66 -0.62
N VAL A 150 -10.12 -19.96 0.47
CA VAL A 150 -9.54 -20.07 1.82
C VAL A 150 -8.52 -21.21 1.88
N GLU A 151 -8.86 -22.40 1.37
CA GLU A 151 -7.94 -23.56 1.34
C GLU A 151 -6.67 -23.28 0.54
N LEU A 152 -6.79 -22.66 -0.64
CA LEU A 152 -5.62 -22.28 -1.42
C LEU A 152 -4.76 -21.26 -0.66
N TRP A 153 -5.38 -20.26 -0.06
CA TRP A 153 -4.66 -19.26 0.72
C TRP A 153 -3.86 -19.93 1.85
N PHE A 154 -4.47 -20.87 2.61
CA PHE A 154 -3.76 -21.63 3.65
C PHE A 154 -2.64 -22.50 3.08
N LEU A 155 -2.85 -23.11 1.91
CA LEU A 155 -1.85 -23.92 1.23
C LEU A 155 -0.60 -23.11 0.84
N LEU A 156 -0.77 -21.83 0.49
CA LEU A 156 0.31 -20.92 0.12
C LEU A 156 1.09 -20.38 1.34
N MET A 157 0.46 -20.29 2.53
CA MET A 157 1.03 -19.60 3.69
C MET A 157 2.40 -20.11 4.12
N ASP A 158 2.58 -21.44 4.27
CA ASP A 158 3.84 -22.00 4.76
C ASP A 158 4.99 -21.76 3.77
N ALA A 159 4.70 -21.88 2.47
CA ALA A 159 5.66 -21.59 1.42
C ALA A 159 6.00 -20.09 1.36
N ALA A 160 5.01 -19.23 1.57
CA ALA A 160 5.19 -17.78 1.55
C ALA A 160 6.04 -17.30 2.72
N GLU A 161 5.81 -17.86 3.91
CA GLU A 161 6.60 -17.56 5.11
C GLU A 161 8.06 -17.96 4.92
N ALA A 162 8.31 -19.18 4.43
CA ALA A 162 9.67 -19.65 4.13
C ALA A 162 10.38 -18.83 3.04
N ALA A 163 9.65 -18.41 2.00
CA ALA A 163 10.20 -17.56 0.94
C ALA A 163 10.54 -16.15 1.47
N THR A 164 9.68 -15.58 2.31
CA THR A 164 9.88 -14.25 2.93
C THR A 164 11.10 -14.22 3.85
N GLU A 165 11.31 -15.29 4.63
CA GLU A 165 12.51 -15.46 5.46
C GLU A 165 13.78 -15.50 4.60
N LYS A 166 13.75 -16.29 3.52
CA LYS A 166 14.87 -16.41 2.58
C LYS A 166 15.20 -15.09 1.89
N GLU A 167 14.19 -14.33 1.45
CA GLU A 167 14.37 -13.01 0.85
C GLU A 167 14.98 -12.02 1.85
N SER A 168 14.48 -11.99 3.08
CA SER A 168 15.01 -11.13 4.13
C SER A 168 16.47 -11.45 4.50
N HIS A 169 16.84 -12.74 4.52
CA HIS A 169 18.23 -13.15 4.72
C HIS A 169 19.15 -12.75 3.56
N ALA A 170 18.67 -12.82 2.32
CA ALA A 170 19.45 -12.42 1.15
C ALA A 170 19.76 -10.91 1.16
N GLU A 171 18.81 -10.08 1.62
CA GLU A 171 18.99 -8.64 1.76
C GLU A 171 20.05 -8.28 2.80
N LEU A 172 20.10 -9.00 3.94
CA LEU A 172 21.12 -8.78 4.97
C LEU A 172 22.56 -9.06 4.47
N MET A 173 22.71 -9.78 3.35
CA MET A 173 24.00 -10.08 2.74
C MET A 173 24.43 -9.03 1.71
N VAL A 174 23.54 -8.09 1.34
CA VAL A 174 23.90 -6.98 0.45
C VAL A 174 24.68 -5.94 1.27
N PRO A 175 25.92 -5.57 0.86
CA PRO A 175 26.68 -4.54 1.57
C PRO A 175 25.86 -3.25 1.67
N ALA A 176 25.85 -2.64 2.85
CA ALA A 176 25.18 -1.36 3.10
C ALA A 176 25.89 -0.22 2.34
N SER A 177 25.79 -0.20 1.01
CA SER A 177 26.28 0.89 0.17
C SER A 177 25.11 1.76 -0.28
N VAL A 178 25.06 2.96 0.29
CA VAL A 178 24.48 4.17 -0.31
C VAL A 178 22.96 4.14 -0.55
N THR A 179 22.17 4.27 0.53
CA THR A 179 20.96 5.12 0.57
C THR A 179 20.80 5.61 2.01
N ASN A 180 21.47 6.71 2.34
CA ASN A 180 21.34 7.37 3.64
C ASN A 180 20.12 8.28 3.71
N ASP A 181 19.29 8.33 2.66
CA ASP A 181 18.06 9.08 2.70
C ASP A 181 16.99 8.28 3.46
N GLU A 182 16.37 8.89 4.46
CA GLU A 182 15.33 8.26 5.28
C GLU A 182 14.05 8.05 4.48
N ASP A 183 13.78 8.93 3.51
CA ASP A 183 12.64 8.83 2.60
C ASP A 183 12.76 7.59 1.71
N ASP A 184 13.96 7.30 1.18
CA ASP A 184 14.23 6.09 0.40
C ASP A 184 14.01 4.81 1.23
N ARG A 185 14.31 4.84 2.53
CA ARG A 185 14.11 3.66 3.41
C ARG A 185 12.64 3.36 3.61
N ASP A 186 11.81 4.37 3.86
CA ASP A 186 10.39 4.17 4.11
C ASP A 186 9.66 3.74 2.82
N VAL A 187 10.04 4.27 1.66
CA VAL A 187 9.54 3.79 0.35
C VAL A 187 9.92 2.33 0.12
N ASN A 188 11.18 1.96 0.38
CA ASN A 188 11.64 0.57 0.25
C ASN A 188 10.92 -0.37 1.23
N LEU A 189 10.68 0.08 2.47
CA LEU A 189 9.90 -0.65 3.47
C LEU A 189 8.48 -0.92 2.97
N ASN A 190 7.82 0.10 2.40
CA ASN A 190 6.48 -0.04 1.83
C ASN A 190 6.43 -1.07 0.69
N VAL A 191 7.36 -0.97 -0.26
CA VAL A 191 7.47 -1.92 -1.39
C VAL A 191 7.68 -3.34 -0.85
N LYS A 192 8.62 -3.54 0.06
CA LYS A 192 8.91 -4.86 0.65
C LYS A 192 7.69 -5.47 1.35
N ASN A 193 6.99 -4.68 2.17
CA ASN A 193 5.85 -5.16 2.95
C ASN A 193 4.63 -5.45 2.07
N HIS A 194 4.55 -4.86 0.88
CA HIS A 194 3.48 -5.13 -0.07
C HIS A 194 3.78 -6.29 -1.01
N TYR A 195 4.99 -6.36 -1.58
CA TYR A 195 5.30 -7.26 -2.70
C TYR A 195 6.12 -8.51 -2.32
N SER A 196 6.27 -8.77 -1.02
CA SER A 196 6.71 -10.08 -0.54
C SER A 196 5.59 -11.12 -0.62
N PRO A 197 5.90 -12.43 -0.64
CA PRO A 197 4.87 -13.47 -0.66
C PRO A 197 3.87 -13.36 0.50
N ILE A 198 4.35 -13.09 1.72
CA ILE A 198 3.47 -12.86 2.88
C ILE A 198 2.72 -11.55 2.77
N GLY A 199 3.35 -10.48 2.30
CA GLY A 199 2.69 -9.20 2.04
C GLY A 199 1.51 -9.34 1.08
N ASN A 200 1.67 -10.13 0.02
CA ASN A 200 0.59 -10.40 -0.93
C ASN A 200 -0.55 -11.20 -0.29
N LEU A 201 -0.26 -12.24 0.49
CA LEU A 201 -1.29 -13.02 1.19
C LEU A 201 -2.03 -12.21 2.27
N ALA A 202 -1.32 -11.31 2.98
CA ALA A 202 -1.95 -10.33 3.86
C ALA A 202 -2.84 -9.37 3.08
N GLY A 203 -2.42 -8.92 1.90
CA GLY A 203 -3.22 -8.11 0.99
C GLY A 203 -4.50 -8.81 0.55
N VAL A 204 -4.41 -10.08 0.16
CA VAL A 204 -5.56 -10.94 -0.17
C VAL A 204 -6.53 -11.02 1.01
N PHE A 205 -6.03 -11.26 2.22
CA PHE A 205 -6.86 -11.27 3.42
C PHE A 205 -7.56 -9.93 3.67
N ILE A 206 -6.87 -8.80 3.44
CA ILE A 206 -7.44 -7.46 3.58
C ILE A 206 -8.53 -7.20 2.53
N ALA A 207 -8.32 -7.63 1.29
CA ALA A 207 -9.26 -7.39 0.19
C ALA A 207 -10.60 -8.11 0.38
N ILE A 208 -10.60 -9.27 1.04
CA ILE A 208 -11.82 -10.05 1.32
C ILE A 208 -12.53 -9.63 2.62
N LEU A 209 -12.03 -8.61 3.33
CA LEU A 209 -12.69 -8.12 4.53
C LEU A 209 -14.06 -7.52 4.19
N PRO A 210 -15.14 -7.96 4.85
CA PRO A 210 -16.48 -7.51 4.52
C PRO A 210 -16.70 -6.08 5.00
N ASN A 211 -17.69 -5.41 4.40
CA ASN A 211 -18.20 -4.17 4.94
C ASN A 211 -18.86 -4.43 6.31
N LEU A 212 -18.42 -3.72 7.36
CA LEU A 212 -18.93 -3.91 8.72
C LEU A 212 -20.40 -3.54 8.91
N ASN A 213 -21.00 -2.82 7.96
CA ASN A 213 -22.45 -2.59 7.95
C ASN A 213 -23.23 -3.84 7.51
N VAL A 214 -22.60 -4.75 6.76
CA VAL A 214 -23.19 -6.01 6.29
C VAL A 214 -22.87 -7.14 7.26
N ASP A 215 -21.60 -7.26 7.65
CA ASP A 215 -21.14 -8.21 8.65
C ASP A 215 -20.37 -7.48 9.76
N PRO A 216 -21.03 -7.11 10.87
CA PRO A 216 -20.40 -6.34 11.94
C PRO A 216 -19.41 -7.17 12.77
N ASN A 217 -19.42 -8.50 12.67
CA ASN A 217 -18.57 -9.38 13.47
C ASN A 217 -17.83 -10.40 12.58
N PRO A 218 -16.95 -9.95 11.66
CA PRO A 218 -16.32 -10.83 10.68
C PRO A 218 -15.37 -11.86 11.29
N PHE A 219 -14.92 -11.64 12.53
CA PHE A 219 -13.93 -12.48 13.22
C PHE A 219 -14.54 -13.38 14.30
N ILE A 220 -15.78 -13.88 14.09
CA ILE A 220 -16.37 -14.90 14.95
C ILE A 220 -15.44 -16.12 15.05
N GLU A 221 -15.26 -16.62 16.27
CA GLU A 221 -14.37 -17.74 16.57
C GLU A 221 -14.72 -18.97 15.71
N GLY A 222 -13.71 -19.58 15.10
CA GLY A 222 -13.86 -20.70 14.16
C GLY A 222 -14.21 -20.31 12.72
N GLY A 223 -14.61 -19.06 12.46
CA GLY A 223 -14.86 -18.54 11.12
C GLY A 223 -13.62 -18.52 10.23
N SER A 224 -13.80 -18.46 8.90
CA SER A 224 -12.66 -18.45 7.95
C SER A 224 -11.76 -17.23 8.14
N LEU A 225 -12.33 -16.02 8.24
CA LEU A 225 -11.56 -14.80 8.47
C LEU A 225 -10.83 -14.81 9.82
N PHE A 226 -11.46 -15.35 10.88
CA PHE A 226 -10.80 -15.56 12.17
C PHE A 226 -9.56 -16.46 12.03
N ARG A 227 -9.70 -17.61 11.35
CA ARG A 227 -8.59 -18.56 11.15
C ARG A 227 -7.48 -17.95 10.29
N MET A 228 -7.82 -17.20 9.24
CA MET A 228 -6.84 -16.53 8.38
C MET A 228 -6.05 -15.48 9.17
N ARG A 229 -6.74 -14.62 9.93
CA ARG A 229 -6.11 -13.63 10.82
C ARG A 229 -5.19 -14.30 11.83
N ALA A 230 -5.66 -15.37 12.48
CA ALA A 230 -4.87 -16.13 13.45
C ALA A 230 -3.61 -16.74 12.82
N ARG A 231 -3.71 -17.27 11.59
CA ARG A 231 -2.55 -17.84 10.87
C ARG A 231 -1.53 -16.76 10.47
N LEU A 232 -1.98 -15.58 10.06
CA LEU A 232 -1.09 -14.44 9.79
C LEU A 232 -0.34 -14.01 11.06
N LEU A 233 -1.02 -13.95 12.21
CA LEU A 233 -0.36 -13.62 13.48
C LEU A 233 0.59 -14.68 14.00
N ALA A 234 0.35 -15.94 13.66
CA ALA A 234 1.21 -17.05 14.04
C ALA A 234 2.55 -17.05 13.28
N CYS A 235 2.69 -16.22 12.23
CA CYS A 235 3.97 -16.03 11.55
C CYS A 235 5.06 -15.58 12.52
N THR A 236 6.30 -15.93 12.19
CA THR A 236 7.48 -15.54 12.97
C THR A 236 8.46 -14.71 12.14
N GLY A 237 9.50 -14.17 12.78
CA GLY A 237 10.58 -13.47 12.08
C GLY A 237 10.11 -12.26 11.24
N PRO A 238 10.70 -12.02 10.06
CA PRO A 238 10.32 -10.93 9.15
C PRO A 238 8.88 -11.02 8.66
N ALA A 239 8.34 -12.23 8.46
CA ALA A 239 6.96 -12.41 8.04
C ALA A 239 5.97 -11.83 9.05
N ARG A 240 6.23 -11.99 10.35
CA ARG A 240 5.43 -11.37 11.42
C ARG A 240 5.44 -9.85 11.31
N ASN A 241 6.60 -9.24 11.09
CA ASN A 241 6.72 -7.79 10.99
C ASN A 241 5.93 -7.24 9.80
N ILE A 242 5.98 -7.93 8.66
CA ILE A 242 5.19 -7.58 7.47
C ILE A 242 3.69 -7.67 7.76
N VAL A 243 3.24 -8.74 8.42
CA VAL A 243 1.83 -8.87 8.82
C VAL A 243 1.39 -7.74 9.73
N GLN A 244 2.17 -7.44 10.77
CA GLN A 244 1.84 -6.36 11.70
C GLN A 244 1.80 -5.01 10.99
N PHE A 245 2.75 -4.74 10.09
CA PHE A 245 2.75 -3.55 9.26
C PHE A 245 1.46 -3.44 8.44
N ARG A 246 1.07 -4.49 7.70
CA ARG A 246 -0.15 -4.49 6.88
C ARG A 246 -1.43 -4.38 7.71
N PHE A 247 -1.45 -4.96 8.90
CA PHE A 247 -2.58 -4.81 9.83
C PHE A 247 -2.66 -3.40 10.41
N SER A 248 -1.53 -2.75 10.68
CA SER A 248 -1.48 -1.34 11.10
C SER A 248 -2.08 -0.40 10.04
N GLU A 249 -1.92 -0.67 8.75
CA GLU A 249 -2.60 0.11 7.69
C GLU A 249 -4.13 0.01 7.77
N GLN A 250 -4.65 -1.10 8.29
CA GLN A 250 -6.07 -1.38 8.46
C GLN A 250 -6.56 -1.17 9.89
N LEU A 251 -5.80 -0.44 10.71
CA LEU A 251 -6.06 -0.33 12.14
C LEU A 251 -7.47 0.17 12.45
N SER A 252 -7.95 1.19 11.71
CA SER A 252 -9.31 1.73 11.89
C SER A 252 -10.40 0.68 11.64
N TYR A 253 -10.23 -0.16 10.62
CA TYR A 253 -11.17 -1.26 10.35
C TYR A 253 -11.12 -2.31 11.46
N LEU A 254 -9.92 -2.77 11.80
CA LEU A 254 -9.71 -3.84 12.78
C LEU A 254 -10.20 -3.43 14.17
N LEU A 255 -10.01 -2.17 14.55
CA LEU A 255 -10.49 -1.63 15.82
C LEU A 255 -12.02 -1.65 15.92
N LEU A 256 -12.74 -1.45 14.81
CA LEU A 256 -14.20 -1.56 14.77
C LEU A 256 -14.66 -3.02 14.73
N ALA A 257 -13.98 -3.87 13.97
CA ALA A 257 -14.35 -5.26 13.75
C ALA A 257 -14.06 -6.17 14.96
N ASP A 258 -12.97 -5.91 15.70
CA ASP A 258 -12.59 -6.65 16.91
C ASP A 258 -11.72 -5.76 17.82
N PRO A 259 -12.36 -4.91 18.65
CA PRO A 259 -11.66 -3.94 19.48
C PRO A 259 -10.71 -4.59 20.49
N ALA A 260 -11.12 -5.69 21.13
CA ALA A 260 -10.35 -6.33 22.19
C ALA A 260 -9.04 -6.91 21.64
N TRP A 261 -9.13 -7.64 20.52
CA TRP A 261 -7.97 -8.19 19.85
C TRP A 261 -7.04 -7.10 19.32
N THR A 262 -7.61 -6.05 18.70
CA THR A 262 -6.83 -4.96 18.10
C THR A 262 -6.07 -4.18 19.16
N ASN A 263 -6.69 -3.93 20.31
CA ASN A 263 -6.04 -3.23 21.41
C ASN A 263 -4.81 -4.01 21.91
N GLY A 264 -4.98 -5.29 22.26
CA GLY A 264 -3.87 -6.10 22.79
C GLY A 264 -2.76 -6.41 21.78
N THR A 265 -3.10 -6.48 20.48
CA THR A 265 -2.16 -6.97 19.45
C THR A 265 -1.44 -5.84 18.70
N LEU A 266 -2.10 -4.69 18.50
CA LEU A 266 -1.56 -3.59 17.68
C LEU A 266 -1.40 -2.29 18.48
N ILE A 267 -2.42 -1.89 19.24
CA ILE A 267 -2.42 -0.61 19.97
C ILE A 267 -1.44 -0.62 21.15
N ASP A 268 -1.49 -1.64 22.00
CA ASP A 268 -0.62 -1.74 23.18
C ASP A 268 0.88 -1.74 22.78
N PRO A 269 1.31 -2.48 21.74
CA PRO A 269 2.64 -2.34 21.17
C PRO A 269 2.99 -0.92 20.71
N LEU A 270 2.10 -0.25 19.97
CA LEU A 270 2.32 1.13 19.52
C LEU A 270 2.51 2.10 20.69
N ARG A 271 1.73 1.92 21.76
CA ARG A 271 1.81 2.73 22.99
C ARG A 271 3.05 2.44 23.82
N SER A 272 3.60 1.23 23.76
CA SER A 272 4.79 0.84 24.54
C SER A 272 6.03 1.67 24.20
N GLY A 273 6.03 2.37 23.05
CA GLY A 273 7.11 3.26 22.63
C GLY A 273 8.41 2.54 22.26
N ALA A 274 8.41 1.20 22.19
CA ALA A 274 9.57 0.44 21.80
C ALA A 274 9.96 0.76 20.34
N THR A 275 11.25 0.99 20.11
CA THR A 275 11.81 1.31 18.78
C THR A 275 11.53 0.22 17.74
N ALA A 276 11.29 -1.01 18.20
CA ALA A 276 10.87 -2.15 17.37
C ALA A 276 9.53 -1.93 16.64
N PHE A 277 8.72 -0.94 17.05
CA PHE A 277 7.43 -0.63 16.44
C PHE A 277 7.44 0.63 15.57
N ARG A 278 8.63 1.15 15.21
CA ARG A 278 8.78 2.26 14.26
C ARG A 278 8.04 1.99 12.96
N ASP A 279 8.22 0.80 12.39
CA ASP A 279 7.63 0.42 11.11
C ASP A 279 6.09 0.45 11.14
N LEU A 280 5.49 0.24 12.31
CA LEU A 280 4.03 0.34 12.47
C LEU A 280 3.54 1.79 12.37
N TRP A 281 4.34 2.76 12.84
CA TRP A 281 4.04 4.18 12.68
C TRP A 281 4.18 4.62 11.22
N VAL A 282 5.17 4.09 10.51
CA VAL A 282 5.30 4.29 9.06
C VAL A 282 4.05 3.76 8.35
N ALA A 283 3.63 2.52 8.65
CA ALA A 283 2.40 1.94 8.10
C ALA A 283 1.15 2.79 8.36
N LEU A 284 0.98 3.25 9.60
CA LEU A 284 -0.16 4.08 10.00
C LEU A 284 -0.21 5.40 9.24
N SER A 285 0.95 5.98 8.92
CA SER A 285 1.04 7.27 8.24
C SER A 285 0.56 7.23 6.79
N TYR A 286 0.44 6.05 6.16
CA TYR A 286 -0.05 5.92 4.78
C TYR A 286 -1.57 6.06 4.66
N ARG A 287 -2.31 6.03 5.78
CA ARG A 287 -3.77 6.19 5.79
C ARG A 287 -4.16 7.32 6.74
N PRO A 288 -5.19 8.11 6.40
CA PRO A 288 -5.74 9.08 7.35
C PRO A 288 -6.21 8.36 8.62
N ILE A 289 -5.77 8.86 9.78
CA ILE A 289 -6.14 8.31 11.08
C ILE A 289 -7.30 9.13 11.64
N PHE A 290 -8.40 8.46 11.96
CA PHE A 290 -9.63 9.11 12.43
C PHE A 290 -9.85 8.93 13.93
N LYS A 291 -10.84 9.66 14.45
CA LYS A 291 -11.24 9.74 15.87
C LYS A 291 -11.02 8.45 16.67
N ASN A 292 -11.72 7.35 16.36
CA ASN A 292 -11.70 6.13 17.18
C ASN A 292 -10.28 5.55 17.31
N THR A 293 -9.51 5.61 16.23
CA THR A 293 -8.11 5.16 16.21
C THR A 293 -7.23 6.11 17.01
N LEU A 294 -7.43 7.43 16.91
CA LEU A 294 -6.71 8.42 17.70
C LEU A 294 -7.05 8.35 19.19
N GLU A 295 -8.29 8.08 19.57
CA GLU A 295 -8.69 7.82 20.97
C GLU A 295 -7.98 6.58 21.51
N SER A 296 -7.86 5.55 20.67
CA SER A 296 -7.19 4.30 21.04
C SER A 296 -5.67 4.42 21.05
N ILE A 297 -5.04 5.22 20.20
CA ILE A 297 -3.59 5.42 20.27
C ILE A 297 -3.23 6.44 21.36
N GLY A 298 -4.08 7.45 21.54
CA GLY A 298 -3.92 8.52 22.51
C GLY A 298 -2.70 9.40 22.22
N ASP A 299 -2.04 9.87 23.28
CA ASP A 299 -0.91 10.79 23.20
C ASP A 299 0.34 10.19 22.53
N ALA A 300 0.40 8.88 22.32
CA ALA A 300 1.54 8.22 21.70
C ALA A 300 1.85 8.72 20.28
N ILE A 301 0.83 9.17 19.53
CA ILE A 301 1.02 9.75 18.19
C ILE A 301 1.74 11.10 18.25
N ILE A 302 1.52 11.89 19.31
CA ILE A 302 2.09 13.24 19.45
C ILE A 302 3.61 13.17 19.52
N ASP A 303 4.14 12.22 20.27
CA ASP A 303 5.59 12.05 20.40
C ASP A 303 6.22 11.62 19.07
N ARG A 304 5.45 10.99 18.16
CA ARG A 304 5.91 10.55 16.84
C ARG A 304 5.86 11.64 15.78
N CYS A 305 4.99 12.62 15.91
CA CYS A 305 4.95 13.79 15.03
C CYS A 305 6.27 14.59 15.05
N SER A 306 7.10 14.46 16.08
CA SER A 306 8.41 15.13 16.19
C SER A 306 9.58 14.15 16.33
N ASP A 307 9.37 12.86 16.04
CA ASP A 307 10.41 11.84 16.19
C ASP A 307 11.42 11.91 15.04
N PRO A 308 12.68 12.31 15.28
CA PRO A 308 13.67 12.47 14.22
C PRO A 308 14.07 11.13 13.58
N LEU A 309 13.70 9.99 14.16
CA LEU A 309 13.95 8.70 13.56
C LEU A 309 12.96 8.38 12.44
N LEU A 310 11.77 8.98 12.42
CA LEU A 310 10.81 8.79 11.33
C LEU A 310 11.16 9.71 10.17
N SER A 311 10.92 9.28 8.93
CA SER A 311 11.09 10.18 7.79
C SER A 311 10.20 11.41 7.89
N ARG A 312 10.56 12.44 7.15
CA ARG A 312 9.83 13.70 7.17
C ARG A 312 8.40 13.52 6.67
N GLN A 313 8.21 12.76 5.59
CA GLN A 313 6.88 12.49 5.02
C GLN A 313 5.96 11.74 6.02
N VAL A 314 6.50 10.80 6.79
CA VAL A 314 5.75 10.08 7.82
C VAL A 314 5.30 11.03 8.92
N ARG A 315 6.22 11.86 9.45
CA ARG A 315 5.88 12.86 10.49
C ARG A 315 4.80 13.81 10.00
N GLU A 316 4.94 14.33 8.78
CA GLU A 316 3.94 15.20 8.16
C GLU A 316 2.57 14.51 8.15
N ASN A 317 2.45 13.30 7.60
CA ASN A 317 1.17 12.59 7.53
C ASN A 317 0.50 12.33 8.89
N LEU A 318 1.29 12.06 9.93
CA LEU A 318 0.79 11.92 11.30
C LEU A 318 0.25 13.25 11.83
N VAL A 319 0.97 14.36 11.61
CA VAL A 319 0.51 15.72 11.95
C VAL A 319 -0.79 16.05 11.21
N LEU A 320 -0.88 15.75 9.91
CA LEU A 320 -2.09 15.99 9.11
C LEU A 320 -3.30 15.28 9.75
N SER A 321 -3.13 14.03 10.19
CA SER A 321 -4.21 13.25 10.81
C SER A 321 -4.70 13.88 12.12
N VAL A 322 -3.78 14.36 12.97
CA VAL A 322 -4.12 15.04 14.23
C VAL A 322 -4.85 16.37 13.96
N VAL A 323 -4.37 17.17 13.01
CA VAL A 323 -4.97 18.46 12.66
C VAL A 323 -6.37 18.28 12.07
N VAL A 324 -6.55 17.36 11.12
CA VAL A 324 -7.85 17.06 10.50
C VAL A 324 -8.86 16.60 11.54
N GLU A 325 -8.43 15.77 12.49
CA GLU A 325 -9.31 15.35 13.59
C GLU A 325 -9.74 16.55 14.46
N CYS A 326 -8.83 17.46 14.80
CA CYS A 326 -9.20 18.65 15.57
C CYS A 326 -10.21 19.52 14.81
N LEU A 327 -10.02 19.71 13.50
CA LEU A 327 -10.95 20.46 12.66
C LEU A 327 -12.33 19.81 12.60
N ARG A 328 -12.39 18.48 12.41
CA ARG A 328 -13.66 17.73 12.44
C ARG A 328 -14.33 17.81 13.82
N ALA A 329 -13.57 17.76 14.90
CA ALA A 329 -14.10 17.90 16.25
C ALA A 329 -14.79 19.26 16.45
N TYR A 330 -14.21 20.34 15.91
CA TYR A 330 -14.87 21.65 15.94
C TYR A 330 -16.11 21.68 15.05
N HIS A 331 -16.03 21.13 13.83
CA HIS A 331 -17.17 21.04 12.92
C HIS A 331 -18.37 20.31 13.53
N GLU A 332 -18.13 19.16 14.17
CA GLU A 332 -19.13 18.27 14.76
C GLU A 332 -19.65 18.80 16.11
N ASN A 333 -20.22 20.00 16.10
CA ASN A 333 -20.81 20.68 17.25
C ASN A 333 -19.82 20.99 18.39
N HIS A 334 -18.59 21.40 18.06
CA HIS A 334 -17.55 21.70 19.06
C HIS A 334 -17.30 20.56 20.05
N ARG A 335 -17.34 19.31 19.58
CA ARG A 335 -16.99 18.18 20.43
C ARG A 335 -15.53 18.27 20.88
N GLN A 336 -15.20 17.55 21.95
CA GLN A 336 -13.80 17.42 22.35
C GLN A 336 -13.03 16.61 21.29
N PRO A 337 -11.84 17.06 20.86
CA PRO A 337 -10.96 16.27 20.00
C PRO A 337 -10.49 15.00 20.71
N ALA A 338 -10.14 13.98 19.93
CA ALA A 338 -9.60 12.72 20.46
C ALA A 338 -8.32 12.89 21.30
N ILE A 339 -7.53 13.93 21.00
CA ILE A 339 -6.30 14.28 21.72
C ILE A 339 -6.50 15.59 22.46
N SER A 340 -5.95 15.69 23.67
CA SER A 340 -6.10 16.90 24.48
C SER A 340 -5.52 18.14 23.79
N LYS A 341 -6.24 19.26 23.87
CA LYS A 341 -5.88 20.53 23.25
C LYS A 341 -4.46 20.99 23.63
N SER A 342 -4.08 20.83 24.90
CA SER A 342 -2.75 21.21 25.39
C SER A 342 -1.62 20.41 24.72
N ARG A 343 -1.83 19.12 24.46
CA ARG A 343 -0.85 18.26 23.78
C ARG A 343 -0.74 18.61 22.30
N VAL A 344 -1.85 18.93 21.64
CA VAL A 344 -1.84 19.41 20.25
C VAL A 344 -1.10 20.74 20.12
N VAL A 345 -1.35 21.70 21.02
CA VAL A 345 -0.60 22.98 21.05
C VAL A 345 0.90 22.71 21.24
N GLN A 346 1.26 21.85 22.19
CA GLN A 346 2.67 21.50 22.44
C GLN A 346 3.32 20.86 21.22
N MET A 347 2.61 19.95 20.54
CA MET A 347 3.05 19.34 19.29
C MET A 347 3.33 20.40 18.22
N LEU A 348 2.38 21.29 17.94
CA LEU A 348 2.54 22.33 16.90
C LEU A 348 3.71 23.28 17.20
N ARG A 349 4.00 23.52 18.48
CA ARG A 349 5.19 24.28 18.91
C ARG A 349 6.50 23.53 18.71
N SER A 350 6.51 22.19 18.82
CA SER A 350 7.72 21.38 18.65
C SER A 350 8.03 20.98 17.21
N LEU A 351 7.09 21.17 16.27
CA LEU A 351 7.33 20.91 14.86
C LEU A 351 8.47 21.78 14.30
N ASP A 352 9.16 21.25 13.30
CA ASP A 352 10.00 22.07 12.42
C ASP A 352 9.11 23.02 11.58
N ASP A 353 9.74 23.98 10.90
CA ASP A 353 9.02 25.02 10.18
C ASP A 353 8.14 24.47 9.06
N GLU A 354 8.68 23.48 8.37
CA GLU A 354 8.07 22.87 7.19
C GLU A 354 6.87 21.99 7.55
N ALA A 355 6.98 21.13 8.58
CA ALA A 355 5.84 20.37 9.09
C ALA A 355 4.74 21.30 9.64
N ARG A 356 5.12 22.45 10.23
CA ARG A 356 4.14 23.47 10.65
C ARG A 356 3.47 24.14 9.46
N ALA A 357 4.20 24.47 8.40
CA ALA A 357 3.63 25.00 7.17
C ALA A 357 2.66 24.01 6.52
N ARG A 358 2.99 22.71 6.50
CA ARG A 358 2.10 21.65 6.03
C ARG A 358 0.84 21.52 6.88
N ALA A 359 0.95 21.65 8.20
CA ALA A 359 -0.21 21.71 9.10
C ALA A 359 -1.11 22.92 8.78
N ALA A 360 -0.54 24.08 8.45
CA ALA A 360 -1.31 25.25 7.99
C ALA A 360 -2.02 25.01 6.64
N GLU A 361 -1.35 24.36 5.68
CA GLU A 361 -1.92 24.06 4.36
C GLU A 361 -3.19 23.20 4.46
N VAL A 362 -3.25 22.30 5.45
CA VAL A 362 -4.43 21.45 5.73
C VAL A 362 -5.68 22.29 5.96
N LEU A 363 -5.58 23.46 6.58
CA LEU A 363 -6.75 24.29 6.89
C LEU A 363 -7.51 24.66 5.61
N ALA A 364 -6.79 25.15 4.60
CA ALA A 364 -7.36 25.51 3.31
C ALA A 364 -7.78 24.29 2.49
N ARG A 365 -7.07 23.16 2.60
CA ARG A 365 -7.45 21.91 1.94
C ARG A 365 -8.73 21.32 2.54
N PHE A 366 -8.87 21.32 3.85
CA PHE A 366 -10.05 20.85 4.59
C PHE A 366 -11.32 21.59 4.14
N ILE A 367 -11.27 22.92 4.05
CA ILE A 367 -12.42 23.71 3.57
C ILE A 367 -12.84 23.27 2.16
N ARG A 368 -11.87 23.16 1.23
CA ARG A 368 -12.15 22.77 -0.15
C ARG A 368 -12.77 21.37 -0.22
N GLU A 369 -12.09 20.38 0.34
CA GLU A 369 -12.52 18.98 0.28
C GLU A 369 -13.90 18.75 0.93
N VAL A 370 -14.15 19.33 2.10
CA VAL A 370 -15.43 19.15 2.81
C VAL A 370 -16.56 19.89 2.09
N SER A 371 -16.33 21.14 1.65
CA SER A 371 -17.35 21.91 0.92
C SER A 371 -17.71 21.31 -0.45
N ASP A 372 -16.74 20.67 -1.12
CA ASP A 372 -16.96 20.06 -2.44
C ASP A 372 -17.60 18.66 -2.33
N HIS A 373 -17.35 17.90 -1.25
CA HIS A 373 -17.88 16.54 -1.07
C HIS A 373 -19.22 16.45 -0.34
N GLU A 374 -19.53 17.37 0.57
CA GLU A 374 -20.80 17.33 1.32
C GLU A 374 -21.96 18.01 0.58
N SER A 375 -21.80 18.29 -0.72
CA SER A 375 -22.84 18.87 -1.60
C SER A 375 -23.94 17.86 -2.02
N GLY A 376 -24.31 16.94 -1.13
CA GLY A 376 -25.47 16.06 -1.30
C GLY A 376 -26.79 16.85 -1.32
N PRO A 377 -27.89 16.28 -1.87
CA PRO A 377 -29.11 17.02 -2.21
C PRO A 377 -29.84 17.71 -1.06
N ASP A 378 -29.51 17.46 0.22
CA ASP A 378 -30.27 18.00 1.36
C ASP A 378 -29.50 18.93 2.31
N LEU A 379 -28.16 19.03 2.25
CA LEU A 379 -27.38 19.91 3.15
C LEU A 379 -26.05 20.35 2.51
N THR A 380 -26.06 21.45 1.76
CA THR A 380 -24.81 22.06 1.28
C THR A 380 -24.13 22.82 2.42
N ILE A 381 -23.06 22.25 2.99
CA ILE A 381 -22.22 22.95 3.95
C ILE A 381 -21.36 23.98 3.21
N SER A 382 -21.56 25.27 3.50
CA SER A 382 -20.81 26.34 2.84
C SER A 382 -19.38 26.44 3.38
N ALA A 383 -18.45 26.86 2.51
CA ALA A 383 -17.06 27.09 2.88
C ALA A 383 -16.92 28.13 4.01
N GLU A 384 -17.76 29.16 4.00
CA GLU A 384 -17.83 30.19 5.04
C GLU A 384 -18.22 29.60 6.40
N SER A 385 -19.19 28.68 6.41
CA SER A 385 -19.63 28.00 7.63
C SER A 385 -18.52 27.14 8.22
N LEU A 386 -17.76 26.42 7.39
CA LEU A 386 -16.61 25.62 7.83
C LEU A 386 -15.50 26.46 8.45
N VAL A 387 -15.26 27.65 7.90
CA VAL A 387 -14.28 28.59 8.44
C VAL A 387 -14.70 29.00 9.85
N ASP A 388 -15.94 29.42 10.05
CA ASP A 388 -16.43 29.89 11.35
C ASP A 388 -16.55 28.77 12.38
N ALA A 389 -17.07 27.61 11.97
CA ALA A 389 -17.34 26.50 12.87
C ALA A 389 -16.08 25.69 13.22
N SER A 390 -15.07 25.65 12.32
CA SER A 390 -13.95 24.71 12.44
C SER A 390 -12.58 25.40 12.47
N VAL A 391 -12.26 26.17 11.43
CA VAL A 391 -10.92 26.71 11.25
C VAL A 391 -10.64 27.85 12.23
N MET A 392 -11.60 28.75 12.44
CA MET A 392 -11.45 29.88 13.35
C MET A 392 -11.25 29.44 14.81
N PRO A 393 -12.04 28.50 15.37
CA PRO A 393 -11.77 27.93 16.68
C PRO A 393 -10.40 27.24 16.77
N PHE A 394 -10.00 26.49 15.73
CA PHE A 394 -8.69 25.85 15.69
C PHE A 394 -7.55 26.88 15.76
N LEU A 395 -7.61 27.95 14.95
CA LEU A 395 -6.62 29.03 14.97
C LEU A 395 -6.63 29.78 16.31
N ALA A 396 -7.80 29.98 16.91
CA ALA A 396 -7.92 30.70 18.17
C ALA A 396 -7.38 29.90 19.37
N GLU A 397 -7.60 28.59 19.39
CA GLU A 397 -7.37 27.76 20.58
C GLU A 397 -6.12 26.85 20.48
N LEU A 398 -5.76 26.39 19.29
CA LEU A 398 -4.73 25.37 19.09
C LEU A 398 -3.47 25.89 18.37
N TRP A 399 -3.63 26.86 17.46
CA TRP A 399 -2.51 27.37 16.68
C TRP A 399 -1.49 28.14 17.55
N PRO A 400 -0.18 27.91 17.39
CA PRO A 400 0.85 28.66 18.13
C PRO A 400 0.82 30.15 17.78
N LYS A 401 0.88 31.00 18.81
CA LYS A 401 0.79 32.47 18.69
C LYS A 401 2.13 33.19 18.92
N GLU A 402 3.18 32.41 19.16
CA GLU A 402 4.51 32.95 19.41
C GLU A 402 5.12 33.48 18.12
N ARG A 403 5.57 34.74 18.13
CA ARG A 403 6.22 35.39 16.98
C ARG A 403 7.41 34.61 16.41
N SER A 404 8.14 33.88 17.25
CA SER A 404 9.26 33.04 16.81
C SER A 404 8.84 31.86 15.92
N LEU A 405 7.55 31.53 15.88
CA LEU A 405 6.97 30.45 15.08
C LEU A 405 6.20 30.97 13.85
N SER A 406 6.14 32.30 13.68
CA SER A 406 5.52 33.00 12.56
C SER A 406 6.53 33.19 11.42
N THR A 407 6.78 32.13 10.66
CA THR A 407 7.78 32.13 9.59
C THR A 407 7.17 32.47 8.23
N PRO A 408 8.00 32.86 7.23
CA PRO A 408 7.54 33.09 5.87
C PRO A 408 6.85 31.87 5.24
N GLU A 409 7.32 30.66 5.54
CA GLU A 409 6.78 29.43 4.96
C GLU A 409 5.38 29.13 5.51
N VAL A 410 5.20 29.25 6.82
CA VAL A 410 3.90 29.11 7.48
C VAL A 410 2.92 30.19 6.99
N ALA A 411 3.38 31.43 6.85
CA ALA A 411 2.55 32.52 6.34
C ALA A 411 2.11 32.29 4.89
N LYS A 412 3.01 31.78 4.04
CA LYS A 412 2.69 31.38 2.67
C LYS A 412 1.66 30.27 2.63
N ALA A 413 1.76 29.26 3.49
CA ALA A 413 0.78 28.17 3.57
C ALA A 413 -0.61 28.67 4.02
N LEU A 414 -0.66 29.58 5.01
CA LEU A 414 -1.91 30.20 5.44
C LEU A 414 -2.49 31.19 4.41
N ALA A 415 -1.68 31.66 3.45
CA ALA A 415 -2.12 32.65 2.46
C ALA A 415 -3.18 32.11 1.48
N ASP A 416 -3.31 30.79 1.35
CA ASP A 416 -4.35 30.17 0.53
C ASP A 416 -5.71 30.10 1.25
N LEU A 417 -5.76 30.34 2.57
CA LEU A 417 -6.97 30.24 3.38
C LEU A 417 -8.09 31.20 2.91
N PRO A 418 -7.82 32.48 2.59
CA PRO A 418 -8.87 33.38 2.11
C PRO A 418 -9.46 32.95 0.76
N ALA A 419 -8.65 32.36 -0.12
CA ALA A 419 -9.11 31.85 -1.40
C ALA A 419 -10.04 30.64 -1.22
N ALA A 420 -9.71 29.74 -0.28
CA ALA A 420 -10.56 28.59 0.07
C ALA A 420 -11.90 28.99 0.71
N SER A 421 -11.95 30.16 1.36
CA SER A 421 -13.07 30.59 2.21
C SER A 421 -14.20 31.32 1.48
N ARG A 422 -14.20 31.34 0.14
CA ARG A 422 -15.24 31.88 -0.78
C ARG A 422 -15.79 33.28 -0.47
N GLY A 423 -15.07 34.10 0.29
CA GLY A 423 -15.44 35.49 0.60
C GLY A 423 -15.70 35.77 2.08
N ARG A 424 -15.60 34.77 2.97
CA ARG A 424 -15.78 34.97 4.43
C ARG A 424 -14.93 36.10 5.00
N PHE A 425 -13.70 36.26 4.52
CA PHE A 425 -12.78 37.29 4.98
C PHE A 425 -13.11 38.70 4.46
N ALA A 426 -13.90 38.83 3.38
CA ALA A 426 -14.28 40.13 2.81
C ALA A 426 -15.37 40.85 3.62
N HIS A 427 -16.10 40.13 4.47
CA HIS A 427 -17.25 40.64 5.23
C HIS A 427 -17.08 40.55 6.76
N ALA A 428 -15.88 40.24 7.25
CA ALA A 428 -15.62 40.17 8.68
C ALA A 428 -15.39 41.58 9.24
N ASP A 429 -16.26 42.06 10.15
CA ASP A 429 -16.10 43.35 10.86
C ASP A 429 -14.79 43.43 11.67
N ARG A 430 -14.20 42.28 11.98
CA ARG A 430 -12.80 42.11 12.33
C ARG A 430 -12.35 40.80 11.69
N PRO A 431 -11.52 40.82 10.63
CA PRO A 431 -10.91 39.58 10.20
C PRO A 431 -10.01 39.13 11.34
N VAL A 432 -10.39 38.05 12.02
CA VAL A 432 -9.50 37.37 12.96
C VAL A 432 -8.52 36.60 12.09
N PHE A 433 -7.61 37.33 11.47
CA PHE A 433 -6.34 36.76 11.11
C PHE A 433 -5.63 36.47 12.42
N PRO A 434 -4.94 35.33 12.55
CA PRO A 434 -3.93 35.22 13.60
C PRO A 434 -3.09 36.51 13.50
N TYR A 435 -2.89 37.22 14.61
CA TYR A 435 -2.09 38.46 14.61
C TYR A 435 -0.72 38.21 13.92
N GLU A 436 -0.25 36.96 14.05
CA GLU A 436 0.87 36.34 13.36
C GLU A 436 0.81 36.39 11.82
N LEU A 437 -0.35 36.26 11.17
CA LEU A 437 -0.44 36.37 9.70
C LEU A 437 -0.14 37.81 9.26
N GLY A 438 -0.70 38.80 9.94
CA GLY A 438 -0.40 40.20 9.67
C GLY A 438 1.06 40.57 9.88
N GLU A 439 1.65 40.10 10.98
CA GLU A 439 3.05 40.38 11.31
C GLU A 439 4.02 39.56 10.44
N ALA A 440 3.72 38.31 10.12
CA ALA A 440 4.52 37.49 9.21
C ALA A 440 4.44 38.01 7.77
N LEU A 441 3.24 38.39 7.28
CA LEU A 441 3.09 39.05 5.98
C LEU A 441 3.88 40.37 5.92
N SER A 442 4.01 41.10 7.04
CA SER A 442 4.84 42.32 7.10
C SER A 442 6.36 42.08 7.11
N GLN A 443 6.79 40.83 7.34
CA GLN A 443 8.20 40.41 7.35
C GLN A 443 8.58 39.57 6.12
N ILE A 444 7.63 39.35 5.20
CA ILE A 444 7.81 38.53 4.01
C ILE A 444 8.67 39.27 2.96
N ASP A 445 9.48 38.47 2.26
CA ASP A 445 10.32 38.84 1.12
C ASP A 445 9.59 39.76 0.12
N PRO A 446 10.17 40.93 -0.26
CA PRO A 446 9.64 41.82 -1.31
C PRO A 446 9.25 41.12 -2.61
N SER A 447 9.83 39.94 -2.90
CA SER A 447 9.50 39.13 -4.08
C SER A 447 8.05 38.60 -4.10
N LEU A 448 7.34 38.61 -2.97
CA LEU A 448 5.95 38.18 -2.85
C LEU A 448 4.93 39.34 -2.92
N GLU A 449 5.39 40.62 -2.99
CA GLU A 449 4.50 41.79 -3.16
C GLU A 449 3.68 41.72 -4.46
N ASP A 450 4.20 41.04 -5.48
CA ASP A 450 3.53 40.87 -6.78
C ASP A 450 2.63 39.62 -6.87
N ASP A 451 2.60 38.74 -5.84
CA ASP A 451 1.70 37.57 -5.86
C ASP A 451 0.24 38.04 -5.64
N PRO A 452 -0.69 37.75 -6.58
CA PRO A 452 -2.09 38.19 -6.47
C PRO A 452 -2.79 37.71 -5.19
N ARG A 453 -2.33 36.61 -4.59
CA ARG A 453 -2.86 36.08 -3.32
C ARG A 453 -2.44 36.94 -2.14
N PHE A 454 -1.19 37.41 -2.15
CA PHE A 454 -0.62 38.28 -1.13
C PHE A 454 -1.25 39.67 -1.15
N LEU A 455 -1.46 40.25 -2.35
CA LEU A 455 -2.16 41.51 -2.52
C LEU A 455 -3.59 41.48 -1.99
N ARG A 456 -4.31 40.36 -2.17
CA ARG A 456 -5.66 40.20 -1.60
C ARG A 456 -5.64 40.16 -0.08
N LEU A 457 -4.64 39.51 0.52
CA LEU A 457 -4.47 39.43 1.97
C LEU A 457 -4.12 40.77 2.61
N SER A 458 -3.17 41.51 2.04
CA SER A 458 -2.78 42.84 2.54
C SER A 458 -3.95 43.84 2.44
N MET A 459 -4.75 43.78 1.37
CA MET A 459 -5.96 44.60 1.22
C MET A 459 -7.05 44.28 2.25
N LEU A 460 -7.17 43.01 2.68
CA LEU A 460 -8.12 42.60 3.72
C LEU A 460 -7.65 43.04 5.12
N MET A 461 -6.34 43.06 5.36
CA MET A 461 -5.72 43.49 6.61
C MET A 461 -5.78 45.01 6.85
N HIS A 462 -5.75 45.83 5.78
CA HIS A 462 -5.79 47.31 5.89
C HIS A 462 -7.20 47.92 5.99
N ARG A 463 -8.26 47.09 5.97
CA ARG A 463 -9.66 47.54 6.11
C ARG A 463 -10.26 47.33 7.51
N GLY A 464 -9.49 46.83 8.48
CA GLY A 464 -9.90 46.58 9.87
C GLY A 464 -9.51 47.67 10.85
#